data_AF-A0SKW2-F1
#
_entry.id   AF-A0SKW2-F1
#
_cell.length_a   1.000
_cell.length_b   1.000
_cell.length_c   1.000
_cell.angle_alpha   90.00
_cell.angle_beta   90.00
_cell.angle_gamma   90.00
#
_symmetry.space_group_name_H-M   'P 1'
#
loop_
_entity.id
_entity.type
_entity.pdbx_description
1 polymer ?
#
loop_
_entity_poly.entity_id
_entity_poly.type
_entity_poly.pdbx_seq_one_letter_code
_entity_poly.pdbx_strand_id
1 'polypeptide(L)'
;AEAPDLETYLGDARPYMDIMLDRTPAGTEAVGGMQKWVIPCNWKFAAEQFCSDMYHAGTMSHLSGILAGMPPEMDLSQAQVPTKGNQFRASWGGHGTGWFVDEPGMLMAVMGPKVTQYWTQGPAADLAEERLGQTMPVRRMFGQHMSIFPTCSFLPAINTIRTWHPRGPNEIEVWAFTLVDADAPAEIKDEYRRHNIRTFSA
;
A
#
# COMPACT_ATOMS: atom_id res chain seq x y z
N ALA A 1 12.55 12.74 27.39
CA ALA A 1 12.42 11.56 26.52
C ALA A 1 13.71 11.46 25.70
N GLU A 2 14.31 10.28 25.62
CA GLU A 2 15.64 10.06 24.98
C GLU A 2 15.53 9.52 23.54
N ALA A 3 14.32 9.27 23.05
CA ALA A 3 14.10 8.84 21.66
C ALA A 3 14.35 10.00 20.67
N PRO A 4 14.80 9.70 19.43
CA PRO A 4 14.87 10.70 18.37
C PRO A 4 13.46 11.25 18.06
N ASP A 5 13.40 12.44 17.50
CA ASP A 5 12.17 12.96 16.92
C ASP A 5 11.71 12.10 15.74
N LEU A 6 10.46 12.29 15.31
CA LEU A 6 9.85 11.47 14.26
C LEU A 6 10.58 11.60 12.92
N GLU A 7 11.04 12.80 12.54
CA GLU A 7 11.70 12.99 11.24
C GLU A 7 13.05 12.27 11.22
N THR A 8 13.82 12.41 12.30
CA THR A 8 15.08 11.66 12.51
C THR A 8 14.82 10.16 12.53
N TYR A 9 13.74 9.69 13.16
CA TYR A 9 13.38 8.27 13.22
C TYR A 9 13.06 7.70 11.83
N LEU A 10 12.25 8.40 11.04
CA LEU A 10 11.83 7.97 9.70
C LEU A 10 12.98 8.02 8.69
N GLY A 11 13.91 8.96 8.86
CA GLY A 11 15.14 9.05 8.07
C GLY A 11 14.89 9.05 6.55
N ASP A 12 15.58 8.13 5.86
CA ASP A 12 15.54 7.96 4.42
C ASP A 12 14.32 7.16 3.91
N ALA A 13 13.41 6.74 4.80
CA ALA A 13 12.16 6.10 4.41
C ALA A 13 11.08 7.10 3.97
N ARG A 14 11.21 8.39 4.32
CA ARG A 14 10.17 9.42 4.06
C ARG A 14 9.74 9.52 2.59
N PRO A 15 10.65 9.57 1.60
CA PRO A 15 10.24 9.67 0.19
C PRO A 15 9.31 8.54 -0.28
N TYR A 16 9.40 7.36 0.35
CA TYR A 16 8.52 6.23 0.04
C TYR A 16 7.14 6.34 0.69
N MET A 17 7.03 7.04 1.82
CA MET A 17 5.76 7.35 2.48
C MET A 17 4.99 8.39 1.67
N ASP A 18 5.69 9.38 1.14
CA ASP A 18 5.13 10.51 0.39
C ASP A 18 4.35 10.05 -0.84
N ILE A 19 4.70 8.89 -1.42
CA ILE A 19 3.97 8.25 -2.53
C ILE A 19 2.48 8.05 -2.22
N MET A 20 2.13 7.83 -0.95
CA MET A 20 0.74 7.75 -0.50
C MET A 20 0.28 9.04 0.19
N LEU A 21 1.17 9.73 0.92
CA LEU A 21 0.78 10.76 1.88
C LEU A 21 0.86 12.20 1.36
N ASP A 22 1.62 12.47 0.30
CA ASP A 22 1.93 13.84 -0.17
C ASP A 22 1.71 14.04 -1.68
N ARG A 23 0.78 13.29 -2.26
CA ARG A 23 0.43 13.39 -3.69
C ARG A 23 -0.19 14.72 -4.09
N THR A 24 -0.80 15.41 -3.14
CA THR A 24 -1.52 16.68 -3.31
C THR A 24 -1.22 17.61 -2.12
N PRO A 25 -1.15 18.94 -2.32
CA PRO A 25 -1.08 19.89 -1.21
C PRO A 25 -2.29 19.85 -0.28
N ALA A 26 -3.41 19.24 -0.69
CA ALA A 26 -4.58 19.04 0.17
C ALA A 26 -4.34 17.96 1.25
N GLY A 27 -3.27 17.17 1.13
CA GLY A 27 -3.00 16.03 1.99
C GLY A 27 -3.99 14.89 1.81
N THR A 28 -4.07 14.01 2.81
CA THR A 28 -4.97 12.86 2.81
C THR A 28 -6.03 12.96 3.89
N GLU A 29 -7.18 12.34 3.67
CA GLU A 29 -8.22 12.13 4.67
C GLU A 29 -8.52 10.63 4.84
N ALA A 30 -8.94 10.25 6.04
CA ALA A 30 -9.37 8.88 6.32
C ALA A 30 -10.82 8.68 5.88
N VAL A 31 -11.06 7.65 5.07
CA VAL A 31 -12.41 7.16 4.80
C VAL A 31 -13.01 6.67 6.13
N GLY A 32 -14.24 7.08 6.42
CA GLY A 32 -14.88 6.80 7.70
C GLY A 32 -15.00 5.31 8.00
N GLY A 33 -14.70 4.94 9.25
CA GLY A 33 -14.78 3.56 9.75
C GLY A 33 -13.41 2.90 9.88
N MET A 34 -13.04 2.53 11.11
CA MET A 34 -11.87 1.72 11.38
C MET A 34 -12.31 0.29 11.62
N GLN A 35 -11.82 -0.65 10.81
CA GLN A 35 -12.08 -2.06 11.02
C GLN A 35 -11.08 -2.63 12.03
N LYS A 36 -11.59 -3.44 12.96
CA LYS A 36 -10.80 -4.08 14.02
C LYS A 36 -11.09 -5.57 14.07
N TRP A 37 -10.06 -6.40 14.01
CA TRP A 37 -10.19 -7.85 14.15
C TRP A 37 -8.94 -8.45 14.80
N VAL A 38 -9.07 -9.70 15.25
CA VAL A 38 -8.01 -10.43 15.96
C VAL A 38 -7.42 -11.50 15.05
N ILE A 39 -6.10 -11.67 15.07
CA ILE A 39 -5.39 -12.76 14.39
C ILE A 39 -4.49 -13.47 15.41
N PRO A 40 -4.58 -14.80 15.59
CA PRO A 40 -3.72 -15.55 16.49
C PRO A 40 -2.32 -15.80 15.87
N CYS A 41 -1.55 -14.72 15.71
CA CYS A 41 -0.17 -14.76 15.24
C CYS A 41 0.70 -13.71 15.96
N ASN A 42 2.02 -13.83 15.82
CA ASN A 42 2.93 -12.80 16.31
C ASN A 42 2.93 -11.56 15.39
N TRP A 43 2.94 -10.35 15.95
CA TRP A 43 2.98 -9.09 15.20
C TRP A 43 4.12 -8.99 14.19
N LYS A 44 5.26 -9.64 14.48
CA LYS A 44 6.43 -9.60 13.60
C LYS A 44 6.14 -10.17 12.23
N PHE A 45 5.31 -11.22 12.11
CA PHE A 45 4.96 -11.80 10.81
C PHE A 45 4.23 -10.78 9.93
N ALA A 46 3.22 -10.09 10.49
CA ALA A 46 2.47 -9.09 9.74
C ALA A 46 3.32 -7.87 9.37
N ALA A 47 4.13 -7.37 10.32
CA ALA A 47 5.02 -6.24 10.08
C ALA A 47 6.11 -6.55 9.04
N GLU A 48 6.73 -7.74 9.12
CA GLU A 48 7.76 -8.20 8.20
C GLU A 48 7.21 -8.42 6.79
N GLN A 49 6.01 -9.01 6.67
CA GLN A 49 5.37 -9.22 5.37
C GLN A 49 5.19 -7.88 4.62
N PHE A 50 4.67 -6.85 5.28
CA PHE A 50 4.51 -5.52 4.67
C PHE A 50 5.85 -4.77 4.51
N CYS A 51 6.88 -5.14 5.26
CA CYS A 51 8.21 -4.55 5.14
C CYS A 51 8.93 -5.04 3.87
N SER A 52 8.86 -6.35 3.60
CA SER A 52 9.82 -7.00 2.70
C SER A 52 9.25 -8.11 1.82
N ASP A 53 8.02 -8.55 2.02
CA ASP A 53 7.54 -9.80 1.40
C ASP A 53 6.61 -9.53 0.21
N MET A 54 7.16 -9.03 -0.90
CA MET A 54 6.45 -9.12 -2.19
C MET A 54 6.41 -10.57 -2.70
N TYR A 55 7.31 -11.42 -2.20
CA TYR A 55 7.50 -12.78 -2.69
C TYR A 55 6.24 -13.64 -2.49
N HIS A 56 5.56 -13.54 -1.35
CA HIS A 56 4.32 -14.28 -1.11
C HIS A 56 3.20 -13.93 -2.12
N ALA A 57 3.18 -12.68 -2.60
CA ALA A 57 2.19 -12.17 -3.55
C ALA A 57 2.53 -12.53 -5.00
N GLY A 58 3.82 -12.53 -5.35
CA GLY A 58 4.31 -13.00 -6.65
C GLY A 58 4.32 -14.52 -6.81
N THR A 59 3.85 -15.28 -5.82
CA THR A 59 3.86 -16.75 -5.83
C THR A 59 2.46 -17.33 -5.63
N MET A 60 2.16 -17.88 -4.45
CA MET A 60 0.95 -18.70 -4.24
C MET A 60 -0.14 -17.98 -3.45
N SER A 61 0.23 -17.09 -2.54
CA SER A 61 -0.66 -16.66 -1.45
C SER A 61 -1.91 -15.93 -1.93
N HIS A 62 -1.83 -15.27 -3.09
CA HIS A 62 -2.90 -14.44 -3.63
C HIS A 62 -3.46 -14.94 -4.96
N LEU A 63 -3.19 -16.18 -5.38
CA LEU A 63 -3.72 -16.70 -6.66
C LEU A 63 -5.25 -16.60 -6.75
N SER A 64 -5.97 -16.97 -5.68
CA SER A 64 -7.44 -16.83 -5.66
C SER A 64 -7.89 -15.37 -5.62
N GLY A 65 -7.15 -14.49 -4.95
CA GLY A 65 -7.42 -13.05 -4.91
C GLY A 65 -7.25 -12.39 -6.29
N ILE A 66 -6.21 -12.79 -7.02
CA ILE A 66 -5.99 -12.38 -8.42
C ILE A 66 -7.15 -12.85 -9.29
N LEU A 67 -7.52 -14.13 -9.21
CA LEU A 67 -8.64 -14.69 -9.97
C LEU A 67 -9.95 -13.95 -9.70
N ALA A 68 -10.23 -13.59 -8.44
CA ALA A 68 -11.43 -12.84 -8.07
C ALA A 68 -11.45 -11.39 -8.60
N GLY A 69 -10.30 -10.85 -9.00
CA GLY A 69 -10.18 -9.53 -9.65
C GLY A 69 -10.22 -9.60 -11.19
N MET A 70 -10.15 -10.78 -11.78
CA MET A 70 -10.15 -10.96 -13.23
C MET A 70 -11.58 -10.92 -13.81
N PRO A 71 -11.73 -10.51 -15.09
CA PRO A 71 -12.98 -10.70 -15.81
C PRO A 71 -13.43 -12.17 -15.80
N PRO A 72 -14.75 -12.47 -15.80
CA PRO A 72 -15.25 -13.85 -15.77
C PRO A 72 -14.76 -14.74 -16.92
N GLU A 73 -14.36 -14.13 -18.04
CA GLU A 73 -13.87 -14.80 -19.24
C GLU A 73 -12.37 -15.12 -19.19
N MET A 74 -11.66 -14.71 -18.13
CA MET A 74 -10.22 -14.93 -17.97
C MET A 74 -9.92 -15.93 -16.83
N ASP A 75 -8.79 -16.62 -16.95
CA ASP A 75 -8.25 -17.48 -15.90
C ASP A 75 -6.78 -17.17 -15.56
N LEU A 76 -6.24 -17.86 -14.55
CA LEU A 76 -4.87 -17.64 -14.06
C LEU A 76 -3.77 -17.93 -15.08
N SER A 77 -4.02 -18.71 -16.13
CA SER A 77 -3.05 -18.93 -17.21
C SER A 77 -2.80 -17.66 -18.04
N GLN A 78 -3.73 -16.71 -17.98
CA GLN A 78 -3.63 -15.40 -18.64
C GLN A 78 -3.09 -14.32 -17.69
N ALA A 79 -2.87 -14.64 -16.42
CA ALA A 79 -2.27 -13.71 -15.48
C ALA A 79 -0.79 -13.51 -15.79
N GLN A 80 -0.37 -12.26 -15.92
CA GLN A 80 1.05 -11.91 -15.99
C GLN A 80 1.52 -11.56 -14.58
N VAL A 81 2.38 -12.41 -14.02
CA VAL A 81 3.03 -12.14 -12.73
C VAL A 81 4.22 -11.20 -12.99
N PRO A 82 4.23 -9.99 -12.42
CA PRO A 82 5.36 -9.07 -12.56
C PRO A 82 6.66 -9.69 -12.06
N THR A 83 7.76 -9.46 -12.80
CA THR A 83 9.09 -10.00 -12.46
C THR A 83 10.15 -8.92 -12.24
N LYS A 84 9.85 -7.67 -12.58
CA LYS A 84 10.76 -6.53 -12.40
C LYS A 84 10.28 -5.66 -11.26
N GLY A 85 11.10 -5.55 -10.23
CA GLY A 85 10.81 -4.76 -9.04
C GLY A 85 12.07 -4.43 -8.28
N ASN A 86 11.93 -3.57 -7.27
CA ASN A 86 13.00 -3.23 -6.35
C ASN A 86 12.47 -3.22 -4.92
N GLN A 87 13.40 -3.25 -3.98
CA GLN A 87 13.09 -3.17 -2.56
C GLN A 87 14.09 -2.25 -1.87
N PHE A 88 13.57 -1.47 -0.94
CA PHE A 88 14.30 -0.54 -0.12
C PHE A 88 14.36 -1.04 1.31
N ARG A 89 15.53 -0.87 1.91
CA ARG A 89 15.79 -1.02 3.34
C ARG A 89 16.32 0.33 3.83
N ALA A 90 15.68 0.89 4.85
CA ALA A 90 16.17 2.11 5.47
C ALA A 90 17.57 1.93 6.06
N SER A 91 18.40 2.96 5.96
CA SER A 91 19.76 2.96 6.52
C SER A 91 19.77 2.75 8.04
N TRP A 92 18.69 3.14 8.71
CA TRP A 92 18.46 2.94 10.13
C TRP A 92 16.96 2.68 10.41
N GLY A 93 16.62 2.18 11.61
CA GLY A 93 15.23 2.14 12.08
C GLY A 93 14.40 0.91 11.67
N GLY A 94 14.88 0.11 10.71
CA GLY A 94 14.25 -1.16 10.33
C GLY A 94 13.02 -1.02 9.43
N HIS A 95 12.85 0.14 8.78
CA HIS A 95 11.80 0.37 7.79
C HIS A 95 12.14 -0.31 6.46
N GLY A 96 11.12 -0.66 5.69
CA GLY A 96 11.29 -1.24 4.37
C GLY A 96 10.04 -1.13 3.52
N THR A 97 10.26 -1.16 2.21
CA THR A 97 9.21 -1.12 1.20
C THR A 97 9.69 -1.78 -0.10
N GLY A 98 8.80 -2.44 -0.81
CA GLY A 98 9.08 -3.02 -2.12
C GLY A 98 7.96 -2.71 -3.11
N TRP A 99 8.29 -2.75 -4.40
CA TRP A 99 7.37 -2.44 -5.50
C TRP A 99 7.82 -3.13 -6.79
N PHE A 100 6.87 -3.31 -7.71
CA PHE A 100 7.16 -3.62 -9.11
C PHE A 100 7.34 -2.36 -9.95
N VAL A 101 8.09 -2.48 -11.04
CA VAL A 101 8.44 -1.37 -11.93
C VAL A 101 7.70 -1.48 -13.25
N ASP A 102 6.94 -0.45 -13.62
CA ASP A 102 6.18 -0.33 -14.88
C ASP A 102 5.07 -1.38 -15.06
N GLU A 103 4.43 -1.79 -13.96
CA GLU A 103 3.46 -2.91 -13.91
C GLU A 103 2.06 -2.47 -13.42
N PRO A 104 1.35 -1.59 -14.15
CA PRO A 104 0.03 -1.07 -13.75
C PRO A 104 -1.07 -2.14 -13.72
N GLY A 105 -0.86 -3.28 -14.38
CA GLY A 105 -1.81 -4.41 -14.40
C GLY A 105 -2.10 -4.95 -12.99
N MET A 106 -1.11 -4.92 -12.08
CA MET A 106 -1.31 -5.31 -10.69
C MET A 106 -2.32 -4.40 -9.99
N LEU A 107 -2.16 -3.07 -10.14
CA LEU A 107 -3.09 -2.12 -9.54
C LEU A 107 -4.49 -2.26 -10.15
N MET A 108 -4.57 -2.51 -11.46
CA MET A 108 -5.85 -2.74 -12.15
C MET A 108 -6.60 -3.97 -11.62
N ALA A 109 -5.91 -5.07 -11.36
CA ALA A 109 -6.53 -6.28 -10.80
C ALA A 109 -7.08 -6.08 -9.36
N VAL A 110 -6.41 -5.25 -8.56
CA VAL A 110 -6.77 -5.01 -7.15
C VAL A 110 -7.79 -3.88 -7.01
N MET A 111 -7.53 -2.75 -7.65
CA MET A 111 -8.24 -1.48 -7.45
C MET A 111 -9.14 -1.08 -8.63
N GLY A 112 -9.18 -1.87 -9.70
CA GLY A 112 -10.02 -1.61 -10.86
C GLY A 112 -9.54 -0.44 -11.73
N PRO A 113 -10.19 -0.22 -12.88
CA PRO A 113 -9.70 0.72 -13.89
C PRO A 113 -9.76 2.18 -13.45
N LYS A 114 -10.77 2.59 -12.67
CA LYS A 114 -10.94 3.99 -12.26
C LYS A 114 -9.83 4.47 -11.32
N VAL A 115 -9.52 3.67 -10.29
CA VAL A 115 -8.42 3.99 -9.36
C VAL A 115 -7.09 3.92 -10.08
N THR A 116 -6.86 2.90 -10.91
CA THR A 116 -5.62 2.82 -11.70
C THR A 116 -5.45 4.03 -12.61
N GLN A 117 -6.50 4.47 -13.30
CA GLN A 117 -6.46 5.67 -14.13
C GLN A 117 -6.17 6.92 -13.30
N TYR A 118 -6.88 7.13 -12.18
CA TYR A 118 -6.62 8.23 -11.25
C TYR A 118 -5.16 8.28 -10.78
N TRP A 119 -4.58 7.11 -10.49
CA TRP A 119 -3.22 7.00 -9.99
C TRP A 119 -2.15 7.27 -11.06
N THR A 120 -2.44 6.93 -12.31
CA THR A 120 -1.42 6.86 -13.39
C THR A 120 -1.58 7.92 -14.47
N GLN A 121 -2.74 8.57 -14.58
CA GLN A 121 -3.08 9.46 -15.69
C GLN A 121 -3.85 10.70 -15.21
N GLY A 122 -3.78 11.75 -16.03
CA GLY A 122 -4.53 12.97 -15.82
C GLY A 122 -3.99 13.86 -14.71
N PRO A 123 -4.70 14.95 -14.38
CA PRO A 123 -4.17 16.04 -13.55
C PRO A 123 -3.69 15.62 -12.16
N ALA A 124 -4.36 14.67 -11.51
CA ALA A 124 -3.95 14.18 -10.19
C ALA A 124 -2.62 13.41 -10.23
N ALA A 125 -2.43 12.58 -11.27
CA ALA A 125 -1.16 11.89 -11.49
C ALA A 125 -0.05 12.83 -11.99
N ASP A 126 -0.39 13.88 -12.75
CA ASP A 126 0.56 14.93 -13.17
C ASP A 126 1.05 15.72 -11.94
N LEU A 127 0.14 16.10 -11.04
CA LEU A 127 0.49 16.79 -9.80
C LEU A 127 1.36 15.94 -8.87
N ALA A 128 1.02 14.66 -8.69
CA ALA A 128 1.84 13.76 -7.87
C ALA A 128 3.27 13.60 -8.44
N GLU A 129 3.41 13.50 -9.77
CA GLU A 129 4.72 13.47 -10.44
C GLU A 129 5.47 14.79 -10.29
N GLU A 130 4.80 15.94 -10.40
CA GLU A 130 5.43 17.25 -10.18
C GLU A 130 6.01 17.37 -8.77
N ARG A 131 5.27 16.89 -7.75
CA ARG A 131 5.66 16.98 -6.34
C ARG A 131 6.77 15.99 -5.98
N LEU A 132 6.67 14.76 -6.45
CA LEU A 132 7.46 13.63 -5.94
C LEU A 132 8.49 13.09 -6.96
N GLY A 133 8.34 13.41 -8.24
CA GLY A 133 9.16 12.88 -9.34
C GLY A 133 10.66 13.22 -9.24
N GLN A 134 11.02 14.26 -8.48
CA GLN A 134 12.42 14.63 -8.23
C GLN A 134 13.13 13.67 -7.27
N THR A 135 12.40 12.99 -6.38
CA THR A 135 12.96 12.08 -5.37
C THR A 135 12.66 10.62 -5.69
N MET A 136 11.49 10.34 -6.28
CA MET A 136 10.98 8.99 -6.52
C MET A 136 10.37 8.87 -7.92
N PRO A 137 10.56 7.74 -8.63
CA PRO A 137 9.93 7.51 -9.94
C PRO A 137 8.45 7.09 -9.78
N VAL A 138 7.61 7.96 -9.22
CA VAL A 138 6.27 7.61 -8.72
C VAL A 138 5.33 7.02 -9.77
N ARG A 139 5.46 7.41 -11.05
CA ARG A 139 4.71 6.81 -12.17
C ARG A 139 5.08 5.38 -12.51
N ARG A 140 6.23 4.91 -12.02
CA ARG A 140 6.78 3.59 -12.34
C ARG A 140 6.60 2.59 -11.20
N MET A 141 6.20 3.05 -10.02
CA MET A 141 6.11 2.21 -8.82
C MET A 141 4.69 1.65 -8.66
N PHE A 142 4.57 0.32 -8.73
CA PHE A 142 3.29 -0.37 -8.63
C PHE A 142 3.32 -1.49 -7.59
N GLY A 143 2.18 -1.74 -6.95
CA GLY A 143 2.07 -2.76 -5.91
C GLY A 143 2.93 -2.45 -4.69
N GLN A 144 3.18 -1.18 -4.36
CA GLN A 144 4.07 -0.84 -3.27
C GLN A 144 3.52 -1.37 -1.94
N HIS A 145 4.36 -2.04 -1.16
CA HIS A 145 4.10 -2.40 0.23
C HIS A 145 5.12 -1.73 1.13
N MET A 146 4.73 -1.31 2.34
CA MET A 146 5.64 -0.60 3.25
C MET A 146 5.33 -0.87 4.72
N SER A 147 6.40 -0.94 5.52
CA SER A 147 6.33 -0.89 6.98
C SER A 147 7.27 0.17 7.54
N ILE A 148 6.71 1.08 8.34
CA ILE A 148 7.46 1.86 9.31
C ILE A 148 7.47 1.07 10.62
N PHE A 149 8.64 0.54 10.96
CA PHE A 149 8.88 -0.17 12.22
C PHE A 149 8.29 0.62 13.43
N PRO A 150 7.76 -0.08 14.45
CA PRO A 150 7.59 -1.54 14.51
C PRO A 150 6.34 -2.05 13.78
N THR A 151 5.25 -1.29 13.75
CA THR A 151 3.92 -1.87 13.45
C THR A 151 3.01 -0.99 12.60
N CYS A 152 3.53 0.07 11.98
CA CYS A 152 2.77 0.88 11.02
C CYS A 152 3.01 0.33 9.61
N SER A 153 1.96 -0.16 8.96
CA SER A 153 2.07 -0.75 7.63
C SER A 153 0.99 -0.24 6.70
N PHE A 154 1.35 -0.02 5.45
CA PHE A 154 0.43 0.50 4.43
C PHE A 154 0.85 0.08 3.03
N LEU A 155 -0.10 0.17 2.09
CA LEU A 155 0.10 -0.16 0.68
C LEU A 155 -0.20 1.08 -0.18
N PRO A 156 0.80 1.88 -0.58
CA PRO A 156 0.56 3.00 -1.49
C PRO A 156 -0.16 2.55 -2.77
N ALA A 157 -1.03 3.42 -3.29
CA ALA A 157 -1.98 3.18 -4.40
C ALA A 157 -3.23 2.35 -4.03
N ILE A 158 -3.11 1.33 -3.18
CA ILE A 158 -4.27 0.62 -2.61
C ILE A 158 -4.85 1.43 -1.43
N ASN A 159 -3.98 2.13 -0.71
CA ASN A 159 -4.23 3.05 0.40
C ASN A 159 -4.88 2.45 1.65
N THR A 160 -4.78 1.13 1.84
CA THR A 160 -4.98 0.56 3.19
C THR A 160 -3.80 0.95 4.07
N ILE A 161 -4.08 1.35 5.30
CA ILE A 161 -3.11 1.58 6.36
C ILE A 161 -3.59 0.88 7.64
N ARG A 162 -2.67 0.27 8.38
CA ARG A 162 -3.00 -0.38 9.64
C ARG A 162 -1.88 -0.31 10.68
N THR A 163 -2.31 -0.52 11.92
CA THR A 163 -1.41 -0.83 13.03
C THR A 163 -1.64 -2.26 13.50
N TRP A 164 -0.53 -2.99 13.72
CA TRP A 164 -0.53 -4.33 14.31
C TRP A 164 -0.37 -4.23 15.82
N HIS A 165 -1.47 -4.24 16.57
CA HIS A 165 -1.43 -4.11 18.03
C HIS A 165 -1.12 -5.47 18.68
N PRO A 166 0.05 -5.68 19.31
CA PRO A 166 0.39 -6.96 19.92
C PRO A 166 -0.53 -7.29 21.12
N ARG A 167 -0.89 -8.56 21.25
CA ARG A 167 -1.65 -9.16 22.36
C ARG A 167 -0.87 -10.36 22.91
N GLY A 168 0.35 -10.11 23.35
CA GLY A 168 1.31 -11.16 23.72
C GLY A 168 2.03 -11.75 22.49
N PRO A 169 2.74 -12.88 22.64
CA PRO A 169 3.54 -13.45 21.55
C PRO A 169 2.71 -14.18 20.48
N ASN A 170 1.45 -14.51 20.74
CA ASN A 170 0.65 -15.41 19.90
C ASN A 170 -0.61 -14.75 19.32
N GLU A 171 -0.78 -13.44 19.50
CA GLU A 171 -1.97 -12.74 19.01
C GLU A 171 -1.68 -11.28 18.67
N ILE A 172 -2.40 -10.76 17.68
CA ILE A 172 -2.50 -9.34 17.36
C ILE A 172 -3.95 -8.91 17.16
N GLU A 173 -4.23 -7.64 17.43
CA GLU A 173 -5.35 -6.93 16.83
C GLU A 173 -4.86 -6.14 15.62
N VAL A 174 -5.59 -6.22 14.52
CA VAL A 174 -5.38 -5.38 13.34
C VAL A 174 -6.37 -4.23 13.38
N TRP A 175 -5.89 -3.00 13.38
CA TRP A 175 -6.73 -1.81 13.28
C TRP A 175 -6.42 -1.14 11.96
N ALA A 176 -7.33 -1.26 10.98
CA ALA A 176 -7.13 -0.82 9.62
C ALA A 176 -8.14 0.25 9.20
N PHE A 177 -7.71 1.17 8.36
CA PHE A 177 -8.53 2.17 7.69
C PHE A 177 -7.95 2.49 6.30
N THR A 178 -8.69 3.26 5.50
CA THR A 178 -8.28 3.66 4.15
C THR A 178 -8.04 5.15 4.09
N LEU A 179 -6.93 5.56 3.47
CA LEU A 179 -6.65 6.96 3.16
C LEU A 179 -7.00 7.29 1.71
N VAL A 180 -7.44 8.51 1.46
CA VAL A 180 -7.65 9.06 0.12
C VAL A 180 -7.09 10.47 0.06
N ASP A 181 -6.68 10.91 -1.12
CA ASP A 181 -6.32 12.31 -1.33
C ASP A 181 -7.54 13.18 -0.99
N ALA A 182 -7.35 14.22 -0.17
CA ALA A 182 -8.46 14.99 0.39
C ALA A 182 -9.25 15.75 -0.68
N ASP A 183 -8.61 16.09 -1.80
CA ASP A 183 -9.20 16.75 -2.97
C ASP A 183 -9.61 15.78 -4.10
N ALA A 184 -9.50 14.46 -3.89
CA ALA A 184 -9.96 13.49 -4.86
C ALA A 184 -11.47 13.63 -5.14
N PRO A 185 -11.93 13.39 -6.40
CA PRO A 185 -13.36 13.34 -6.69
C PRO A 185 -14.09 12.33 -5.80
N ALA A 186 -15.32 12.66 -5.38
CA ALA A 186 -16.11 11.81 -4.48
C ALA A 186 -16.29 10.37 -5.02
N GLU A 187 -16.42 10.21 -6.33
CA GLU A 187 -16.48 8.90 -6.98
C GLU A 187 -15.18 8.10 -6.78
N ILE A 188 -14.02 8.72 -6.91
CA ILE A 188 -12.72 8.07 -6.67
C ILE A 188 -12.60 7.66 -5.19
N LYS A 189 -13.05 8.51 -4.26
CA LYS A 189 -13.07 8.17 -2.83
C LYS A 189 -13.97 6.95 -2.54
N ASP A 190 -15.13 6.86 -3.18
CA ASP A 190 -16.01 5.69 -3.03
C ASP A 190 -15.44 4.42 -3.67
N GLU A 191 -14.78 4.53 -4.83
CA GLU A 191 -14.07 3.39 -5.45
C GLU A 191 -12.96 2.87 -4.54
N TYR A 192 -12.15 3.75 -3.94
CA TYR A 192 -11.15 3.37 -2.93
C TYR A 192 -11.78 2.61 -1.76
N ARG A 193 -12.89 3.13 -1.21
CA ARG A 193 -13.62 2.49 -0.11
C ARG A 193 -14.09 1.08 -0.50
N ARG A 194 -14.76 0.94 -1.65
CA ARG A 194 -15.32 -0.34 -2.11
C ARG A 194 -14.23 -1.37 -2.40
N HIS A 195 -13.14 -0.96 -3.06
CA HIS A 195 -12.03 -1.85 -3.37
C HIS A 195 -11.25 -2.27 -2.12
N ASN A 196 -11.04 -1.38 -1.14
CA ASN A 196 -10.41 -1.77 0.13
C ASN A 196 -11.26 -2.78 0.90
N ILE A 197 -12.58 -2.57 0.98
CA ILE A 197 -13.52 -3.55 1.58
C ILE A 197 -13.43 -4.89 0.83
N ARG A 198 -13.31 -4.88 -0.50
CA ARG A 198 -13.24 -6.11 -1.31
C ARG A 198 -11.94 -6.91 -1.11
N THR A 199 -10.83 -6.26 -0.76
CA THR A 199 -9.49 -6.84 -0.90
C THR A 199 -8.71 -6.97 0.41
N PHE A 200 -8.51 -5.87 1.15
CA PHE A 200 -7.64 -5.81 2.33
C PHE A 200 -8.41 -5.57 3.64
N SER A 201 -9.54 -6.26 3.79
CA SER A 201 -10.43 -6.20 4.95
C SER A 201 -10.62 -7.59 5.59
N ALA A 202 -11.24 -7.64 6.77
CA ALA A 202 -11.73 -8.87 7.41
C ALA A 202 -13.19 -9.18 7.05
#